data_AF-A0AAD6J790-F1
#
_entry.id   AF-A0AAD6J790-F1
#
_cell.length_a   1.000
_cell.length_b   1.000
_cell.length_c   1.000
_cell.angle_alpha   90.00
_cell.angle_beta   90.00
_cell.angle_gamma   90.00
#
_symmetry.space_group_name_H-M   'P 1'
#
loop_
_entity.id
_entity.type
_entity.pdbx_description
1 polymer ?
#
loop_
_entity_poly.entity_id
_entity_poly.type
_entity_poly.pdbx_seq_one_letter_code
_entity_poly.pdbx_strand_id
1 'polypeptide(L)'
;MAHSFTLRNAISLLAAGFLACAPVSEASSLHHHLHHQHLFTRHHARTSHLEAHSSILETRTADIEGRDNNIRKRAIPNYSGFTQTWADDFTGGSSNSRSLPSSTNWRFSTGTKYQGGPDNWGTGEIETYTSSTNNVYVDGSGLLHIVPLKDSSNRWTSARIETNRVFRCATGGRMIIEARIKLPGTSSSQQQGIWPAFWAMGNAFRSNPMGWPGTGELDVMEQVNGDSEVFQTVHCGYYGGGPCNEPNGLGQRVPIDRSQYHTYRMIIDLSNSDWRSQTIEWRIDNVQTNVLRGSQLGSSNQQDVTPQSAWQSLTTKDFFILLNVAVGGSLPNAIAGTTTPNSQTRDGSNSEMIVDYVAVYNAPPPTNTPPPTNTPPPSNPTATPSPIQPGQTKFCVGWRKVQSGETCKNVVDKFQNIGLTTRYLVEWNPALGSESNCRTTPGYYVCVKTQPQPVQSGQLSNCGGWKYAQSSDTCSNLVSRYASINLTLSKLVQWNPALGSTSNCRVTPGYYVCVKMMVPQPSQPGQIEGCTGWRYAQSSDTCSNLASRYRLSLSTLVRWNPALGSTSNCRVSPKNFVCVAV
;
A
#
# COMPACT_ATOMS: atom_id res chain seq x y z
N MET A 1 46.87 -9.60 46.04
CA MET A 1 47.01 -11.05 46.25
C MET A 1 46.79 -11.70 44.88
N ALA A 2 47.80 -11.79 43.99
CA ALA A 2 48.80 -12.87 43.84
C ALA A 2 48.10 -14.24 43.62
N HIS A 3 48.27 -15.03 42.54
CA HIS A 3 49.38 -15.36 41.60
C HIS A 3 48.79 -15.61 40.19
N SER A 4 49.33 -15.26 39.01
CA SER A 4 50.61 -15.56 38.30
C SER A 4 50.92 -17.04 38.06
N PHE A 5 50.86 -17.49 36.79
CA PHE A 5 51.87 -18.35 36.16
C PHE A 5 51.83 -18.25 34.62
N THR A 6 53.02 -18.15 34.04
CA THR A 6 53.39 -17.96 32.63
C THR A 6 54.16 -19.17 32.07
N LEU A 7 54.16 -19.34 30.74
CA LEU A 7 55.24 -19.77 29.79
C LEU A 7 54.72 -20.74 28.69
N ARG A 8 54.78 -20.41 27.38
CA ARG A 8 55.87 -20.60 26.37
C ARG A 8 56.11 -22.10 26.06
N ASN A 9 56.31 -22.65 24.85
CA ASN A 9 56.83 -22.24 23.53
C ASN A 9 56.43 -23.33 22.49
N ALA A 10 56.10 -22.98 21.23
CA ALA A 10 56.82 -23.24 19.96
C ALA A 10 57.13 -24.70 19.54
N ILE A 11 56.81 -25.06 18.28
CA ILE A 11 57.73 -25.52 17.20
C ILE A 11 56.91 -26.10 16.03
N SER A 12 57.40 -25.86 14.82
CA SER A 12 56.75 -26.06 13.52
C SER A 12 57.29 -27.27 12.73
N LEU A 13 56.60 -27.59 11.63
CA LEU A 13 57.06 -28.07 10.31
C LEU A 13 56.99 -29.57 9.90
N LEU A 14 56.40 -29.74 8.69
CA LEU A 14 56.67 -30.69 7.57
C LEU A 14 56.26 -32.17 7.72
N ALA A 15 55.93 -32.95 6.67
CA ALA A 15 55.38 -32.82 5.31
C ALA A 15 55.43 -34.24 4.65
N ALA A 16 54.62 -34.44 3.58
CA ALA A 16 54.67 -35.52 2.57
C ALA A 16 54.13 -36.93 2.96
N GLY A 17 53.42 -37.71 2.13
CA GLY A 17 52.97 -37.60 0.73
C GLY A 17 52.93 -39.00 0.05
N PHE A 18 51.93 -39.22 -0.84
CA PHE A 18 51.78 -40.27 -1.90
C PHE A 18 51.22 -41.67 -1.53
N LEU A 19 50.01 -42.07 -2.02
CA LEU A 19 49.59 -42.76 -3.29
C LEU A 19 50.01 -44.26 -3.34
N ALA A 20 49.25 -45.28 -3.80
CA ALA A 20 48.04 -45.39 -4.62
C ALA A 20 47.46 -46.86 -4.64
N CYS A 21 46.22 -46.99 -5.16
CA CYS A 21 45.60 -48.05 -5.99
C CYS A 21 45.23 -49.49 -5.49
N ALA A 22 43.98 -49.87 -5.84
CA ALA A 22 43.26 -51.17 -5.71
C ALA A 22 43.54 -52.15 -6.90
N PRO A 23 43.00 -53.42 -6.98
CA PRO A 23 41.59 -53.74 -7.35
C PRO A 23 40.99 -55.11 -6.79
N VAL A 24 39.66 -55.28 -6.58
CA VAL A 24 38.53 -55.92 -7.35
C VAL A 24 38.56 -57.47 -7.60
N SER A 25 37.56 -58.24 -7.09
CA SER A 25 36.53 -59.03 -7.86
C SER A 25 35.70 -60.08 -7.05
N GLU A 26 34.34 -60.04 -7.23
CA GLU A 26 33.31 -61.14 -7.34
C GLU A 26 33.17 -62.31 -6.32
N ALA A 27 32.02 -62.92 -5.97
CA ALA A 27 30.57 -62.81 -6.28
C ALA A 27 29.70 -63.70 -5.31
N SER A 28 28.37 -63.41 -5.24
CA SER A 28 27.18 -64.26 -4.89
C SER A 28 27.04 -64.88 -3.47
N SER A 29 25.89 -65.07 -2.80
CA SER A 29 24.43 -64.90 -3.00
C SER A 29 23.70 -65.07 -1.64
N LEU A 30 22.59 -64.34 -1.35
CA LEU A 30 21.28 -64.86 -0.89
C LEU A 30 20.29 -63.74 -0.48
N HIS A 31 19.03 -63.90 -0.89
CA HIS A 31 17.79 -63.17 -0.51
C HIS A 31 17.60 -63.06 1.02
N HIS A 32 16.86 -62.13 1.65
CA HIS A 32 15.53 -61.57 1.38
C HIS A 32 15.27 -60.38 2.37
N HIS A 33 14.38 -59.44 2.02
CA HIS A 33 13.71 -58.46 2.90
C HIS A 33 14.53 -57.28 3.46
N LEU A 34 14.39 -56.11 2.82
CA LEU A 34 14.09 -54.80 3.45
C LEU A 34 14.15 -53.68 2.38
N HIS A 35 13.08 -53.55 1.60
CA HIS A 35 12.84 -52.40 0.74
C HIS A 35 11.77 -51.53 1.42
N HIS A 36 12.18 -50.45 2.09
CA HIS A 36 11.41 -49.20 2.31
C HIS A 36 12.10 -48.31 3.38
N GLN A 37 13.31 -47.79 3.13
CA GLN A 37 13.84 -46.71 3.99
C GLN A 37 14.88 -45.75 3.38
N HIS A 38 15.15 -45.77 2.06
CA HIS A 38 16.20 -44.91 1.46
C HIS A 38 15.74 -43.78 0.52
N LEU A 39 14.44 -43.45 0.48
CA LEU A 39 13.94 -42.31 -0.31
C LEU A 39 13.61 -41.05 0.51
N PHE A 40 13.70 -41.09 1.84
CA PHE A 40 13.35 -39.94 2.70
C PHE A 40 14.53 -39.01 3.07
N THR A 41 15.78 -39.46 2.92
CA THR A 41 16.97 -38.69 3.36
C THR A 41 17.62 -37.82 2.29
N ARG A 42 17.24 -37.94 1.00
CA ARG A 42 17.77 -37.05 -0.06
C ARG A 42 16.91 -35.83 -0.36
N HIS A 43 15.66 -35.77 0.11
CA HIS A 43 14.81 -34.59 -0.08
C HIS A 43 15.01 -33.52 1.00
N HIS A 44 15.33 -33.91 2.24
CA HIS A 44 15.59 -32.96 3.33
C HIS A 44 16.93 -32.22 3.23
N ALA A 45 17.91 -32.76 2.49
CA ALA A 45 19.21 -32.10 2.30
C ALA A 45 19.22 -31.06 1.16
N ARG A 46 18.23 -31.09 0.25
CA ARG A 46 18.10 -30.13 -0.85
C ARG A 46 17.24 -28.93 -0.50
N THR A 47 16.25 -29.10 0.39
CA THR A 47 15.44 -27.99 0.94
C THR A 47 16.21 -27.16 1.95
N SER A 48 17.01 -27.79 2.82
CA SER A 48 17.87 -27.07 3.78
C SER A 48 18.97 -26.24 3.12
N HIS A 49 19.49 -26.67 1.96
CA HIS A 49 20.46 -25.89 1.18
C HIS A 49 19.83 -24.70 0.44
N LEU A 50 18.55 -24.76 0.04
CA LEU A 50 17.87 -23.65 -0.63
C LEU A 50 17.40 -22.58 0.35
N GLU A 51 16.93 -22.97 1.54
CA GLU A 51 16.62 -22.03 2.63
C GLU A 51 17.89 -21.35 3.17
N ALA A 52 19.00 -22.08 3.30
CA ALA A 52 20.29 -21.50 3.66
C ALA A 52 20.81 -20.51 2.60
N HIS A 53 20.65 -20.79 1.30
CA HIS A 53 21.07 -19.85 0.25
C HIS A 53 20.18 -18.59 0.16
N SER A 54 18.88 -18.68 0.45
CA SER A 54 17.98 -17.52 0.53
C SER A 54 18.31 -16.66 1.76
N SER A 55 18.58 -17.30 2.90
CA SER A 55 19.07 -16.65 4.13
C SER A 55 20.43 -15.96 3.92
N ILE A 56 21.35 -16.58 3.17
CA ILE A 56 22.69 -16.05 2.84
C ILE A 56 22.61 -14.86 1.84
N LEU A 57 21.61 -14.85 0.94
CA LEU A 57 21.37 -13.73 0.01
C LEU A 57 20.68 -12.54 0.69
N GLU A 58 19.77 -12.79 1.63
CA GLU A 58 19.21 -11.75 2.52
C GLU A 58 20.28 -11.17 3.45
N THR A 59 21.22 -11.98 3.97
CA THR A 59 22.34 -11.46 4.77
C THR A 59 23.35 -10.66 3.94
N ARG A 60 23.62 -11.03 2.69
CA ARG A 60 24.53 -10.24 1.82
C ARG A 60 23.97 -8.90 1.35
N THR A 61 22.65 -8.75 1.28
CA THR A 61 22.01 -7.44 1.02
C THR A 61 21.87 -6.63 2.33
N ALA A 62 21.61 -7.29 3.46
CA ALA A 62 21.62 -6.66 4.78
C ALA A 62 23.02 -6.13 5.21
N ASP A 63 24.10 -6.79 4.78
CA ASP A 63 25.48 -6.39 5.07
C ASP A 63 25.91 -5.05 4.44
N ILE A 64 25.11 -4.48 3.53
CA ILE A 64 25.34 -3.17 2.90
C ILE A 64 24.55 -2.07 3.63
N GLU A 65 23.41 -2.38 4.24
CA GLU A 65 22.54 -1.40 4.92
C GLU A 65 23.11 -0.92 6.28
N GLY A 66 23.95 -1.73 6.94
CA GLY A 66 24.45 -1.47 8.29
C GLY A 66 25.81 -0.77 8.44
N ARG A 67 26.50 -0.37 7.35
CA ARG A 67 27.93 0.03 7.47
C ARG A 67 28.23 1.53 7.61
N ASP A 68 27.29 2.45 7.38
CA ASP A 68 27.54 3.88 7.65
C ASP A 68 26.25 4.71 7.85
N ASN A 69 25.72 4.74 9.07
CA ASN A 69 24.52 5.52 9.40
C ASN A 69 24.69 7.04 9.32
N ASN A 70 25.90 7.55 9.03
CA ASN A 70 26.16 8.97 8.86
C ASN A 70 26.02 9.46 7.41
N ILE A 71 25.82 8.56 6.44
CA ILE A 71 25.48 8.97 5.07
C ILE A 71 24.15 9.73 5.10
N ARG A 72 24.17 10.99 4.65
CA ARG A 72 23.00 11.88 4.68
C ARG A 72 21.87 11.37 3.79
N LYS A 73 22.18 10.98 2.55
CA LYS A 73 21.23 10.54 1.53
C LYS A 73 21.51 9.10 1.09
N ARG A 74 20.53 8.21 1.16
CA ARG A 74 20.64 6.84 0.64
C ARG A 74 19.62 6.57 -0.47
N ALA A 75 19.95 5.61 -1.33
CA ALA A 75 18.98 5.06 -2.27
C ALA A 75 17.90 4.31 -1.48
N ILE A 76 16.65 4.43 -1.94
CA ILE A 76 15.54 3.69 -1.36
C ILE A 76 15.78 2.18 -1.60
N PRO A 77 15.73 1.34 -0.55
CA PRO A 77 16.03 -0.08 -0.65
C PRO A 77 14.98 -0.84 -1.46
N ASN A 78 15.35 -2.01 -1.99
CA ASN A 78 14.42 -2.94 -2.61
C ASN A 78 14.34 -4.21 -1.76
N TYR A 79 13.13 -4.69 -1.48
CA TYR A 79 12.92 -5.92 -0.73
C TYR A 79 12.46 -7.05 -1.65
N SER A 80 13.13 -8.20 -1.56
CA SER A 80 12.74 -9.40 -2.29
C SER A 80 11.30 -9.79 -1.97
N GLY A 81 10.52 -10.11 -3.00
CA GLY A 81 9.10 -10.47 -2.84
C GLY A 81 8.15 -9.29 -2.59
N PHE A 82 8.66 -8.05 -2.52
CA PHE A 82 7.86 -6.83 -2.45
C PHE A 82 8.04 -5.96 -3.69
N THR A 83 7.01 -5.19 -4.02
CA THR A 83 7.08 -4.12 -5.03
C THR A 83 6.98 -2.78 -4.31
N GLN A 84 7.89 -1.85 -4.58
CA GLN A 84 7.76 -0.45 -4.13
C GLN A 84 6.57 0.18 -4.85
N THR A 85 5.48 0.42 -4.14
CA THR A 85 4.23 0.96 -4.71
C THR A 85 4.17 2.49 -4.64
N TRP A 86 4.95 3.08 -3.74
CA TRP A 86 5.14 4.52 -3.65
C TRP A 86 6.41 4.84 -2.85
N ALA A 87 7.05 5.95 -3.18
CA ALA A 87 8.04 6.58 -2.30
C ALA A 87 8.13 8.08 -2.57
N ASP A 88 8.66 8.79 -1.59
CA ASP A 88 9.18 10.14 -1.73
C ASP A 88 10.61 10.15 -1.19
N ASP A 89 11.58 10.38 -2.08
CA ASP A 89 12.97 10.58 -1.72
C ASP A 89 13.30 12.06 -1.52
N PHE A 90 12.31 12.95 -1.54
CA PHE A 90 12.46 14.39 -1.38
C PHE A 90 13.49 15.02 -2.33
N THR A 91 13.80 14.38 -3.46
CA THR A 91 14.62 14.97 -4.51
C THR A 91 13.81 15.93 -5.37
N GLY A 92 14.46 16.95 -5.94
CA GLY A 92 13.80 17.95 -6.79
C GLY A 92 13.53 19.31 -6.13
N GLY A 93 14.00 19.52 -4.89
CA GLY A 93 14.14 20.86 -4.32
C GLY A 93 15.18 21.70 -5.09
N SER A 94 15.03 23.02 -5.07
CA SER A 94 16.03 23.94 -5.61
C SER A 94 17.37 23.71 -4.90
N SER A 95 18.45 23.46 -5.65
CA SER A 95 19.78 23.18 -5.08
C SER A 95 20.32 24.30 -4.19
N ASN A 96 19.72 25.49 -4.25
CA ASN A 96 20.21 26.71 -3.60
C ASN A 96 19.19 27.34 -2.63
N SER A 97 18.03 26.72 -2.37
CA SER A 97 17.02 27.29 -1.46
C SER A 97 16.09 26.25 -0.85
N ARG A 98 15.73 26.44 0.42
CA ARG A 98 14.65 25.70 1.10
C ARG A 98 13.38 25.72 0.25
N SER A 99 12.83 24.56 -0.08
CA SER A 99 11.55 24.41 -0.78
C SER A 99 10.57 23.60 0.04
N LEU A 100 9.27 23.75 -0.17
CA LEU A 100 8.29 22.84 0.43
C LEU A 100 8.38 21.43 -0.19
N PRO A 101 8.01 20.36 0.54
CA PRO A 101 7.86 19.03 -0.05
C PRO A 101 6.81 19.04 -1.17
N SER A 102 6.91 18.07 -2.09
CA SER A 102 6.02 17.98 -3.26
C SER A 102 4.54 17.97 -2.85
N SER A 103 3.77 18.96 -3.32
CA SER A 103 2.34 19.05 -3.06
C SER A 103 1.53 17.95 -3.75
N THR A 104 2.12 17.20 -4.68
CA THR A 104 1.51 15.97 -5.22
C THR A 104 1.52 14.86 -4.18
N ASN A 105 2.59 14.77 -3.39
CA ASN A 105 2.77 13.74 -2.38
C ASN A 105 2.17 14.16 -1.04
N TRP A 106 2.29 15.42 -0.64
CA TRP A 106 2.00 15.88 0.72
C TRP A 106 0.96 17.01 0.76
N ARG A 107 0.20 17.03 1.84
CA ARG A 107 -0.65 18.16 2.28
C ARG A 107 -0.25 18.59 3.69
N PHE A 108 -0.53 19.84 4.04
CA PHE A 108 -0.25 20.38 5.37
C PHE A 108 -1.51 20.35 6.24
N SER A 109 -1.34 19.96 7.49
CA SER A 109 -2.34 20.09 8.54
C SER A 109 -1.91 21.22 9.45
N THR A 110 -2.55 22.39 9.28
CA THR A 110 -2.14 23.66 9.91
C THR A 110 -3.04 24.06 11.06
N GLY A 111 -2.55 24.92 11.95
CA GLY A 111 -3.28 25.40 13.12
C GLY A 111 -3.03 24.51 14.33
N THR A 112 -4.01 24.46 15.24
CA THR A 112 -3.96 23.69 16.49
C THR A 112 -4.95 22.52 16.50
N LYS A 113 -5.64 22.25 15.37
CA LYS A 113 -6.56 21.13 15.20
C LYS A 113 -6.94 20.92 13.73
N TYR A 114 -7.50 19.75 13.43
CA TYR A 114 -8.30 19.56 12.23
C TYR A 114 -9.61 20.35 12.28
N GLN A 115 -10.16 20.68 11.12
CA GLN A 115 -11.54 21.18 11.04
C GLN A 115 -12.50 20.12 11.59
N GLY A 116 -13.24 20.47 12.65
CA GLY A 116 -14.14 19.54 13.33
C GLY A 116 -13.43 18.47 14.18
N GLY A 117 -12.10 18.57 14.36
CA GLY A 117 -11.34 17.73 15.27
C GLY A 117 -11.18 18.33 16.66
N PRO A 118 -10.58 17.56 17.60
CA PRO A 118 -10.33 18.02 18.95
C PRO A 118 -9.33 19.18 18.97
N ASP A 119 -9.49 20.09 19.94
CA ASP A 119 -8.53 21.16 20.19
C ASP A 119 -7.15 20.59 20.58
N ASN A 120 -6.09 21.35 20.28
CA ASN A 120 -4.70 20.98 20.56
C ASN A 120 -4.37 19.56 20.07
N TRP A 121 -4.85 19.26 18.85
CA TRP A 121 -4.74 17.98 18.16
C TRP A 121 -5.20 16.75 18.96
N GLY A 122 -5.95 16.94 20.05
CA GLY A 122 -6.41 15.87 20.96
C GLY A 122 -5.37 15.42 22.00
N THR A 123 -4.15 15.95 21.95
CA THR A 123 -3.02 15.56 22.80
C THR A 123 -2.67 16.61 23.85
N GLY A 124 -3.18 17.83 23.70
CA GLY A 124 -2.78 18.97 24.54
C GLY A 124 -1.43 19.58 24.13
N GLU A 125 -0.94 19.26 22.93
CA GLU A 125 0.23 19.91 22.33
C GLU A 125 -0.01 21.41 22.11
N ILE A 126 1.05 22.22 22.16
CA ILE A 126 0.95 23.68 22.29
C ILE A 126 1.44 24.47 21.07
N GLU A 127 2.02 23.79 20.08
CA GLU A 127 2.46 24.42 18.85
C GLU A 127 1.29 24.73 17.91
N THR A 128 1.50 25.75 17.07
CA THR A 128 0.70 25.95 15.87
C THR A 128 1.43 25.36 14.68
N TYR A 129 0.87 24.33 14.04
CA TYR A 129 1.45 23.81 12.80
C TYR A 129 1.26 24.80 11.65
N THR A 130 2.30 24.95 10.83
CA THR A 130 2.30 25.86 9.67
C THR A 130 2.74 25.13 8.41
N SER A 131 2.52 25.79 7.26
CA SER A 131 3.09 25.40 5.96
C SER A 131 4.29 26.29 5.56
N SER A 132 4.93 26.94 6.54
CA SER A 132 6.09 27.82 6.31
C SER A 132 7.37 27.02 6.10
N THR A 133 8.22 27.46 5.18
CA THR A 133 9.59 26.93 5.00
C THR A 133 10.52 27.16 6.19
N ASN A 134 10.05 27.87 7.22
CA ASN A 134 10.73 27.95 8.51
C ASN A 134 10.53 26.68 9.34
N ASN A 135 9.35 26.04 9.23
CA ASN A 135 9.00 24.84 9.98
C ASN A 135 9.12 23.56 9.16
N VAL A 136 9.00 23.63 7.84
CA VAL A 136 9.06 22.45 6.98
C VAL A 136 9.69 22.77 5.64
N TYR A 137 10.78 22.09 5.29
CA TYR A 137 11.43 22.30 4.01
C TYR A 137 12.24 21.09 3.58
N VAL A 138 12.41 20.95 2.27
CA VAL A 138 13.41 20.12 1.62
C VAL A 138 14.66 20.98 1.41
N ASP A 139 15.81 20.47 1.84
CA ASP A 139 17.09 21.14 1.64
C ASP A 139 17.70 20.85 0.25
N GLY A 140 18.81 21.51 -0.07
CA GLY A 140 19.51 21.32 -1.35
C GLY A 140 20.12 19.91 -1.54
N SER A 141 20.12 19.07 -0.50
CA SER A 141 20.59 17.69 -0.54
C SER A 141 19.45 16.67 -0.66
N GLY A 142 18.19 17.13 -0.74
CA GLY A 142 17.02 16.28 -0.85
C GLY A 142 16.63 15.62 0.47
N LEU A 143 16.80 16.32 1.59
CA LEU A 143 16.33 15.90 2.91
C LEU A 143 15.16 16.76 3.34
N LEU A 144 14.11 16.14 3.86
CA LEU A 144 13.01 16.84 4.49
C LEU A 144 13.40 17.19 5.94
N HIS A 145 13.19 18.43 6.33
CA HIS A 145 13.34 18.94 7.69
C HIS A 145 11.97 19.35 8.22
N ILE A 146 11.63 18.89 9.43
CA ILE A 146 10.51 19.42 10.23
C ILE A 146 11.09 20.03 11.49
N VAL A 147 10.91 21.34 11.65
CA VAL A 147 11.64 22.18 12.60
C VAL A 147 10.65 22.90 13.53
N PRO A 148 10.54 22.51 14.80
CA PRO A 148 9.82 23.29 15.78
C PRO A 148 10.60 24.57 16.09
N LEU A 149 9.93 25.72 16.14
CA LEU A 149 10.51 27.03 16.39
C LEU A 149 9.77 27.74 17.53
N LYS A 150 10.53 28.40 18.40
CA LYS A 150 10.01 29.18 19.53
C LYS A 150 10.25 30.66 19.30
N ASP A 151 9.21 31.48 19.38
CA ASP A 151 9.34 32.93 19.28
C ASP A 151 9.73 33.60 20.60
N SER A 152 9.96 34.92 20.58
CA SER A 152 10.33 35.71 21.77
C SER A 152 9.24 35.76 22.84
N SER A 153 8.00 35.37 22.51
CA SER A 153 6.87 35.26 23.43
C SER A 153 6.65 33.82 23.92
N ASN A 154 7.61 32.93 23.69
CA ASN A 154 7.55 31.49 24.00
C ASN A 154 6.42 30.74 23.29
N ARG A 155 5.91 31.26 22.17
CA ARG A 155 4.94 30.53 21.34
C ARG A 155 5.67 29.60 20.39
N TRP A 156 5.14 28.40 20.24
CA TRP A 156 5.72 27.37 19.40
C TRP A 156 5.02 27.27 18.05
N THR A 157 5.82 27.07 17.01
CA THR A 157 5.35 26.65 15.69
C THR A 157 6.09 25.39 15.28
N SER A 158 5.46 24.57 14.45
CA SER A 158 6.10 23.39 13.85
C SER A 158 5.41 23.06 12.53
N ALA A 159 5.57 21.85 12.00
CA ALA A 159 4.79 21.37 10.88
C ALA A 159 4.30 19.93 11.06
N ARG A 160 3.15 19.67 10.43
CA ARG A 160 2.52 18.35 10.30
C ARG A 160 2.12 18.18 8.84
N ILE A 161 2.65 17.13 8.21
CA ILE A 161 2.35 16.80 6.83
C ILE A 161 1.75 15.40 6.73
N GLU A 162 0.91 15.21 5.71
CA GLU A 162 0.26 13.94 5.44
C GLU A 162 0.33 13.56 3.97
N THR A 163 0.40 12.27 3.67
CA THR A 163 0.39 11.81 2.28
C THR A 163 -0.97 12.06 1.62
N ASN A 164 -0.99 12.60 0.41
CA ASN A 164 -2.21 12.70 -0.37
C ASN A 164 -2.77 11.33 -0.76
N ARG A 165 -1.85 10.40 -1.03
CA ARG A 165 -2.18 8.99 -1.27
C ARG A 165 -2.56 8.29 0.02
N VAL A 166 -3.28 7.20 -0.16
CA VAL A 166 -3.60 6.23 0.89
C VAL A 166 -3.04 4.86 0.48
N PHE A 167 -2.72 4.05 1.48
CA PHE A 167 -2.03 2.78 1.33
C PHE A 167 -2.82 1.69 2.04
N ARG A 168 -2.83 0.49 1.46
CA ARG A 168 -3.60 -0.63 1.98
C ARG A 168 -2.80 -1.91 1.89
N CYS A 169 -2.77 -2.68 2.96
CA CYS A 169 -2.33 -4.06 2.88
C CYS A 169 -3.45 -4.91 2.26
N ALA A 170 -3.15 -5.58 1.14
CA ALA A 170 -4.10 -6.52 0.55
C ALA A 170 -4.33 -7.70 1.49
N THR A 171 -5.56 -8.22 1.56
CA THR A 171 -5.86 -9.46 2.30
C THR A 171 -4.99 -10.60 1.79
N GLY A 172 -4.37 -11.36 2.69
CA GLY A 172 -3.40 -12.40 2.34
C GLY A 172 -2.01 -11.87 1.99
N GLY A 173 -1.86 -10.56 1.74
CA GLY A 173 -0.61 -9.96 1.33
C GLY A 173 0.20 -9.42 2.50
N ARG A 174 1.26 -8.69 2.17
CA ARG A 174 2.08 -7.96 3.13
C ARG A 174 2.28 -6.52 2.68
N MET A 175 2.45 -5.61 3.62
CA MET A 175 2.75 -4.20 3.34
C MET A 175 3.88 -3.74 4.25
N ILE A 176 4.80 -2.97 3.68
CA ILE A 176 5.85 -2.28 4.42
C ILE A 176 5.56 -0.78 4.36
N ILE A 177 5.58 -0.11 5.52
CA ILE A 177 5.65 1.34 5.65
C ILE A 177 7.01 1.66 6.28
N GLU A 178 7.82 2.49 5.62
CA GLU A 178 9.20 2.75 6.05
C GLU A 178 9.58 4.21 5.87
N ALA A 179 10.39 4.72 6.80
CA ALA A 179 11.11 5.97 6.63
C ALA A 179 12.51 5.88 7.24
N ARG A 180 13.46 6.60 6.63
CA ARG A 180 14.81 6.76 7.18
C ARG A 180 14.92 8.15 7.80
N ILE A 181 15.06 8.20 9.12
CA ILE A 181 14.92 9.41 9.93
C ILE A 181 16.12 9.58 10.84
N LYS A 182 16.57 10.82 11.01
CA LYS A 182 17.53 11.24 12.03
C LYS A 182 16.88 12.25 12.96
N LEU A 183 17.10 12.05 14.26
CA LEU A 183 16.71 12.97 15.32
C LEU A 183 17.95 13.78 15.78
N PRO A 184 17.81 14.81 16.62
CA PRO A 184 18.95 15.59 17.06
C PRO A 184 19.62 14.93 18.27
N GLY A 185 20.96 14.94 18.33
CA GLY A 185 21.73 14.45 19.48
C GLY A 185 21.72 15.37 20.70
N THR A 186 20.88 16.41 20.71
CA THR A 186 20.70 17.35 21.82
C THR A 186 20.30 16.62 23.11
N SER A 187 20.82 17.04 24.26
CA SER A 187 20.55 16.40 25.55
C SER A 187 19.06 16.42 25.91
N SER A 188 18.60 15.38 26.62
CA SER A 188 17.20 15.27 27.04
C SER A 188 16.71 16.44 27.90
N SER A 189 17.58 17.03 28.72
CA SER A 189 17.29 18.26 29.48
C SER A 189 16.91 19.45 28.60
N GLN A 190 17.34 19.46 27.34
CA GLN A 190 17.10 20.52 26.36
C GLN A 190 16.03 20.13 25.32
N GLN A 191 15.37 19.00 25.50
CA GLN A 191 14.40 18.42 24.56
C GLN A 191 13.04 18.13 25.21
N GLN A 192 12.86 18.49 26.48
CA GLN A 192 11.60 18.31 27.20
C GLN A 192 10.44 18.89 26.38
N GLY A 193 9.42 18.09 26.09
CA GLY A 193 8.25 18.46 25.28
C GLY A 193 8.42 18.24 23.77
N ILE A 194 9.62 18.07 23.23
CA ILE A 194 9.80 17.81 21.79
C ILE A 194 9.32 16.38 21.48
N TRP A 195 8.42 16.25 20.50
CA TRP A 195 7.77 14.98 20.15
C TRP A 195 7.71 14.74 18.63
N PRO A 196 8.80 14.24 18.01
CA PRO A 196 8.78 13.81 16.62
C PRO A 196 8.03 12.49 16.45
N ALA A 197 7.27 12.37 15.36
CA ALA A 197 6.49 11.17 15.04
C ALA A 197 6.50 10.85 13.54
N PHE A 198 6.59 9.54 13.25
CA PHE A 198 6.36 8.91 11.95
C PHE A 198 5.34 7.79 12.14
N TRP A 199 4.18 7.95 11.52
CA TRP A 199 2.99 7.18 11.85
C TRP A 199 2.00 7.14 10.68
N ALA A 200 0.97 6.33 10.80
CA ALA A 200 -0.09 6.23 9.82
C ALA A 200 -1.48 6.14 10.48
N MET A 201 -2.46 6.79 9.88
CA MET A 201 -3.83 6.88 10.38
C MET A 201 -4.81 6.33 9.36
N GLY A 202 -5.83 5.61 9.81
CA GLY A 202 -6.90 5.13 8.95
C GLY A 202 -7.61 6.27 8.23
N ASN A 203 -7.77 6.17 6.91
CA ASN A 203 -8.28 7.23 6.03
C ASN A 203 -9.68 7.74 6.41
N ALA A 204 -10.48 6.93 7.10
CA ALA A 204 -11.78 7.37 7.64
C ALA A 204 -11.66 8.57 8.61
N PHE A 205 -10.49 8.73 9.25
CA PHE A 205 -10.20 9.88 10.12
C PHE A 205 -10.26 11.22 9.37
N ARG A 206 -9.91 11.26 8.08
CA ARG A 206 -9.98 12.51 7.27
C ARG A 206 -11.39 13.05 7.14
N SER A 207 -12.37 12.16 7.07
CA SER A 207 -13.79 12.53 7.02
C SER A 207 -14.43 12.69 8.40
N ASN A 208 -13.82 12.09 9.43
CA ASN A 208 -14.31 12.15 10.79
C ASN A 208 -13.14 12.19 11.79
N PRO A 209 -12.59 13.39 12.06
CA PRO A 209 -11.48 13.56 13.01
C PRO A 209 -11.84 13.24 14.48
N MET A 210 -13.11 12.95 14.76
CA MET A 210 -13.59 12.44 16.06
C MET A 210 -13.66 10.90 16.11
N GLY A 211 -13.28 10.22 15.02
CA GLY A 211 -13.40 8.76 14.88
C GLY A 211 -12.30 7.93 15.54
N TRP A 212 -11.28 8.56 16.11
CA TRP A 212 -10.23 7.88 16.84
C TRP A 212 -10.74 7.28 18.17
N PRO A 213 -10.25 6.12 18.63
CA PRO A 213 -9.22 5.24 18.03
C PRO A 213 -9.77 4.22 17.02
N GLY A 214 -11.09 4.21 16.79
CA GLY A 214 -11.75 3.20 15.94
C GLY A 214 -11.33 3.23 14.47
N THR A 215 -10.76 4.33 13.99
CA THR A 215 -10.19 4.45 12.64
C THR A 215 -8.91 3.65 12.45
N GLY A 216 -8.21 3.30 13.54
CA GLY A 216 -6.91 2.64 13.53
C GLY A 216 -5.76 3.62 13.34
N GLU A 217 -4.73 3.48 14.16
CA GLU A 217 -3.48 4.25 14.11
C GLU A 217 -2.28 3.34 14.35
N LEU A 218 -1.21 3.63 13.60
CA LEU A 218 -0.02 2.81 13.44
C LEU A 218 1.21 3.69 13.64
N ASP A 219 1.75 3.68 14.85
CA ASP A 219 2.92 4.48 15.22
C ASP A 219 4.18 3.68 14.93
N VAL A 220 4.85 4.05 13.83
CA VAL A 220 6.07 3.37 13.39
C VAL A 220 7.26 3.84 14.23
N MET A 221 7.27 5.12 14.58
CA MET A 221 8.24 5.74 15.49
C MET A 221 7.63 6.98 16.12
N GLU A 222 7.59 7.02 17.44
CA GLU A 222 7.47 8.27 18.20
C GLU A 222 8.63 8.40 19.17
N GLN A 223 9.03 9.63 19.47
CA GLN A 223 10.05 9.92 20.47
C GLN A 223 9.58 11.12 21.27
N VAL A 224 9.89 11.18 22.57
CA VAL A 224 9.58 12.36 23.40
C VAL A 224 10.76 12.78 24.26
N ASN A 225 10.80 14.05 24.63
CA ASN A 225 11.66 14.58 25.70
C ASN A 225 13.18 14.43 25.50
N GLY A 226 13.65 14.06 24.31
CA GLY A 226 15.07 13.77 24.13
C GLY A 226 15.53 12.38 24.57
N ASP A 227 14.63 11.53 25.08
CA ASP A 227 14.91 10.16 25.50
C ASP A 227 15.62 9.34 24.42
N SER A 228 16.50 8.42 24.86
CA SER A 228 17.22 7.47 24.02
C SER A 228 16.37 6.27 23.57
N GLU A 229 15.05 6.36 23.69
CA GLU A 229 14.11 5.32 23.29
C GLU A 229 13.02 5.91 22.40
N VAL A 230 12.54 5.10 21.46
CA VAL A 230 11.34 5.37 20.66
C VAL A 230 10.19 4.48 21.08
N PHE A 231 8.97 4.94 20.87
CA PHE A 231 7.74 4.20 21.06
C PHE A 231 7.29 3.62 19.71
N GLN A 232 6.78 2.39 19.76
CA GLN A 232 6.24 1.64 18.63
C GLN A 232 4.89 1.08 19.06
N THR A 233 3.81 1.68 18.57
CA THR A 233 2.47 1.52 19.17
C THR A 233 1.41 1.35 18.09
N VAL A 234 0.31 0.68 18.43
CA VAL A 234 -0.94 0.75 17.66
C VAL A 234 -2.08 1.20 18.56
N HIS A 235 -3.00 1.96 17.97
CA HIS A 235 -4.23 2.40 18.61
C HIS A 235 -5.46 1.92 17.83
N CYS A 236 -6.41 1.31 18.53
CA CYS A 236 -7.58 0.67 17.94
C CYS A 236 -8.77 0.55 18.91
N GLY A 237 -9.95 0.29 18.35
CA GLY A 237 -11.15 0.03 19.15
C GLY A 237 -11.76 1.32 19.68
N TYR A 238 -11.81 1.50 21.01
CA TYR A 238 -12.46 2.63 21.66
C TYR A 238 -11.69 3.11 22.89
N TYR A 239 -11.88 4.39 23.24
CA TYR A 239 -11.24 5.02 24.39
C TYR A 239 -11.66 4.42 25.74
N GLY A 240 -10.76 4.45 26.73
CA GLY A 240 -11.04 3.95 28.08
C GLY A 240 -10.79 2.44 28.22
N GLY A 241 -9.75 1.94 27.55
CA GLY A 241 -9.35 0.54 27.51
C GLY A 241 -9.62 -0.07 26.14
N GLY A 242 -10.57 -1.01 26.09
CA GLY A 242 -10.87 -1.75 24.87
C GLY A 242 -9.73 -2.66 24.39
N PRO A 243 -9.84 -3.21 23.17
CA PRO A 243 -8.89 -4.22 22.67
C PRO A 243 -7.44 -3.73 22.58
N CYS A 244 -7.22 -2.42 22.45
CA CYS A 244 -5.88 -1.83 22.38
C CYS A 244 -5.45 -1.10 23.67
N ASN A 245 -6.18 -1.20 24.79
CA ASN A 245 -5.82 -0.55 26.06
C ASN A 245 -5.65 0.99 25.97
N GLU A 246 -6.60 1.64 25.33
CA GLU A 246 -6.59 3.08 25.11
C GLU A 246 -6.73 3.90 26.40
N PRO A 247 -6.03 5.03 26.53
CA PRO A 247 -5.22 5.72 25.51
C PRO A 247 -3.78 5.22 25.35
N ASN A 248 -3.35 4.18 26.07
CA ASN A 248 -1.94 3.77 26.04
C ASN A 248 -1.55 3.03 24.76
N GLY A 249 -2.52 2.42 24.08
CA GLY A 249 -2.26 1.57 22.92
C GLY A 249 -1.57 0.24 23.28
N LEU A 250 -1.26 -0.54 22.24
CA LEU A 250 -0.42 -1.73 22.35
C LEU A 250 0.92 -1.46 21.70
N GLY A 251 1.95 -1.31 22.51
CA GLY A 251 3.27 -0.93 22.03
C GLY A 251 4.40 -1.26 22.98
N GLN A 252 5.62 -0.95 22.54
CA GLN A 252 6.86 -1.11 23.30
C GLN A 252 7.79 0.09 23.13
N ARG A 253 8.74 0.24 24.06
CA ARG A 253 9.84 1.21 23.97
C ARG A 253 11.11 0.51 23.52
N VAL A 254 11.87 1.13 22.62
CA VAL A 254 13.05 0.54 21.99
C VAL A 254 14.20 1.55 21.99
N PRO A 255 15.40 1.19 22.47
CA PRO A 255 16.56 2.08 22.44
C PRO A 255 17.02 2.46 21.03
N ILE A 256 17.49 3.69 20.86
CA ILE A 256 18.10 4.23 19.62
C ILE A 256 19.30 5.13 19.93
N ASP A 257 20.18 5.32 18.94
CA ASP A 257 21.14 6.44 18.94
C ASP A 257 20.56 7.59 18.11
N ARG A 258 19.96 8.57 18.78
CA ARG A 258 19.36 9.74 18.13
C ARG A 258 20.33 10.47 17.19
N SER A 259 21.64 10.41 17.43
CA SER A 259 22.63 11.14 16.63
C SER A 259 22.85 10.55 15.23
N GLN A 260 22.28 9.38 14.95
CA GLN A 260 22.37 8.68 13.68
C GLN A 260 21.06 8.67 12.91
N TYR A 261 21.15 8.40 11.61
CA TYR A 261 19.97 8.00 10.86
C TYR A 261 19.63 6.55 11.19
N HIS A 262 18.35 6.29 11.44
CA HIS A 262 17.79 4.97 11.58
C HIS A 262 16.69 4.75 10.54
N THR A 263 16.57 3.51 10.07
CA THR A 263 15.47 3.09 9.20
C THR A 263 14.37 2.48 10.06
N TYR A 264 13.26 3.19 10.21
CA TYR A 264 12.08 2.74 10.94
C TYR A 264 11.10 2.09 9.97
N ARG A 265 10.77 0.82 10.21
CA ARG A 265 9.95 0.01 9.31
C ARG A 265 8.82 -0.65 10.09
N MET A 266 7.62 -0.59 9.57
CA MET A 266 6.49 -1.42 9.99
C MET A 266 6.11 -2.38 8.86
N ILE A 267 5.94 -3.66 9.19
CA ILE A 267 5.55 -4.73 8.28
C ILE A 267 4.21 -5.30 8.74
N ILE A 268 3.17 -5.10 7.94
CA ILE A 268 1.86 -5.72 8.13
C ILE A 268 1.87 -7.02 7.32
N ASP A 269 1.70 -8.16 7.98
CA ASP A 269 1.64 -9.48 7.34
C ASP A 269 0.28 -10.14 7.56
N LEU A 270 -0.50 -10.17 6.48
CA LEU A 270 -1.84 -10.76 6.44
C LEU A 270 -1.86 -12.11 5.72
N SER A 271 -0.69 -12.71 5.47
CA SER A 271 -0.56 -13.98 4.75
C SER A 271 -1.21 -15.16 5.44
N ASN A 272 -1.30 -15.12 6.78
CA ASN A 272 -2.09 -16.09 7.51
C ASN A 272 -3.59 -15.80 7.35
N SER A 273 -4.36 -16.83 7.02
CA SER A 273 -5.83 -16.74 6.89
C SER A 273 -6.54 -16.52 8.22
N ASP A 274 -5.94 -16.95 9.33
CA ASP A 274 -6.43 -16.65 10.67
C ASP A 274 -5.87 -15.30 11.13
N TRP A 275 -6.78 -14.33 11.32
CA TRP A 275 -6.43 -12.98 11.78
C TRP A 275 -5.67 -13.00 13.11
N ARG A 276 -5.89 -14.03 13.95
CA ARG A 276 -5.17 -14.20 15.21
C ARG A 276 -3.67 -14.45 15.02
N SER A 277 -3.30 -15.01 13.87
CA SER A 277 -1.91 -15.34 13.53
C SER A 277 -1.24 -14.31 12.61
N GLN A 278 -1.99 -13.34 12.08
CA GLN A 278 -1.46 -12.20 11.34
C GLN A 278 -0.62 -11.30 12.25
N THR A 279 0.30 -10.53 11.67
CA THR A 279 1.24 -9.70 12.43
C THR A 279 1.32 -8.27 11.94
N ILE A 280 1.63 -7.38 12.89
CA ILE A 280 2.26 -6.08 12.66
C ILE A 280 3.63 -6.17 13.33
N GLU A 281 4.69 -6.01 12.55
CA GLU A 281 6.07 -6.12 13.00
C GLU A 281 6.78 -4.78 12.84
N TRP A 282 7.58 -4.37 13.82
CA TRP A 282 8.43 -3.20 13.72
C TRP A 282 9.89 -3.63 13.60
N ARG A 283 10.64 -2.88 12.79
CA ARG A 283 12.08 -2.98 12.70
C ARG A 283 12.74 -1.60 12.80
N ILE A 284 13.93 -1.60 13.39
CA ILE A 284 14.89 -0.50 13.32
C ILE A 284 16.17 -1.05 12.72
N ASP A 285 16.67 -0.44 11.65
CA ASP A 285 17.90 -0.86 10.94
C ASP A 285 17.89 -2.35 10.60
N ASN A 286 16.75 -2.81 10.07
CA ASN A 286 16.49 -4.20 9.70
C ASN A 286 16.46 -5.22 10.86
N VAL A 287 16.64 -4.79 12.11
CA VAL A 287 16.46 -5.60 13.32
C VAL A 287 15.01 -5.55 13.75
N GLN A 288 14.35 -6.70 13.92
CA GLN A 288 13.01 -6.76 14.50
C GLN A 288 13.04 -6.35 15.96
N THR A 289 12.26 -5.32 16.31
CA THR A 289 12.23 -4.73 17.65
C THR A 289 10.93 -5.02 18.38
N ASN A 290 9.82 -5.16 17.64
CA ASN A 290 8.51 -5.49 18.20
C ASN A 290 7.70 -6.33 17.19
N VAL A 291 6.78 -7.15 17.70
CA VAL A 291 5.78 -7.85 16.89
C VAL A 291 4.48 -8.00 17.67
N LEU A 292 3.39 -7.54 17.08
CA LEU A 292 2.03 -7.71 17.56
C LEU A 292 1.31 -8.72 16.68
N ARG A 293 0.73 -9.75 17.29
CA ARG A 293 -0.18 -10.70 16.65
C ARG A 293 -1.63 -10.31 16.92
N GLY A 294 -2.52 -10.61 15.99
CA GLY A 294 -3.95 -10.38 16.20
C GLY A 294 -4.49 -11.06 17.47
N SER A 295 -3.97 -12.23 17.83
CA SER A 295 -4.33 -12.94 19.06
C SER A 295 -4.04 -12.18 20.36
N GLN A 296 -3.18 -11.15 20.31
CA GLN A 296 -2.78 -10.36 21.48
C GLN A 296 -3.71 -9.17 21.75
N LEU A 297 -4.68 -8.89 20.87
CA LEU A 297 -5.69 -7.87 21.17
C LEU A 297 -6.53 -8.30 22.37
N GLY A 298 -6.76 -7.34 23.27
CA GLY A 298 -7.56 -7.52 24.48
C GLY A 298 -9.03 -7.81 24.17
N SER A 299 -9.78 -8.17 25.20
CA SER A 299 -11.23 -8.33 25.09
C SER A 299 -11.91 -6.98 24.82
N SER A 300 -13.13 -7.06 24.30
CA SER A 300 -14.03 -5.92 24.21
C SER A 300 -15.25 -6.16 25.07
N ASN A 301 -15.72 -5.12 25.75
CA ASN A 301 -17.01 -5.12 26.46
C ASN A 301 -18.12 -4.41 25.66
N GLN A 302 -17.81 -3.90 24.47
CA GLN A 302 -18.78 -3.29 23.56
C GLN A 302 -19.23 -4.29 22.50
N GLN A 303 -20.54 -4.33 22.25
CA GLN A 303 -21.14 -5.28 21.33
C GLN A 303 -20.72 -5.05 19.86
N ASP A 304 -20.46 -3.80 19.49
CA ASP A 304 -20.18 -3.40 18.10
C ASP A 304 -18.68 -3.35 17.75
N VAL A 305 -17.80 -3.50 18.75
CA VAL A 305 -16.35 -3.54 18.55
C VAL A 305 -15.83 -4.88 19.04
N THR A 306 -15.44 -5.77 18.12
CA THR A 306 -14.78 -7.04 18.46
C THR A 306 -13.26 -6.91 18.33
N PRO A 307 -12.46 -7.79 18.98
CA PRO A 307 -11.01 -7.84 18.75
C PRO A 307 -10.67 -8.04 17.27
N GLN A 308 -11.47 -8.81 16.53
CA GLN A 308 -11.27 -9.00 15.09
C GLN A 308 -11.54 -7.73 14.27
N SER A 309 -12.61 -6.99 14.56
CA SER A 309 -12.88 -5.72 13.86
C SER A 309 -11.86 -4.64 14.21
N ALA A 310 -11.35 -4.64 15.45
CA ALA A 310 -10.26 -3.78 15.87
C ALA A 310 -8.93 -4.14 15.18
N TRP A 311 -8.62 -5.44 15.01
CA TRP A 311 -7.50 -5.87 14.18
C TRP A 311 -7.65 -5.43 12.72
N GLN A 312 -8.86 -5.53 12.18
CA GLN A 312 -9.15 -5.10 10.81
C GLN A 312 -9.00 -3.60 10.61
N SER A 313 -9.28 -2.76 11.62
CA SER A 313 -9.06 -1.32 11.54
C SER A 313 -7.57 -0.98 11.42
N LEU A 314 -6.70 -1.77 12.05
CA LEU A 314 -5.24 -1.63 12.00
C LEU A 314 -4.59 -2.15 10.70
N THR A 315 -5.22 -3.08 9.98
CA THR A 315 -4.51 -3.86 8.95
C THR A 315 -5.13 -3.85 7.56
N THR A 316 -6.45 -3.75 7.47
CA THR A 316 -7.18 -3.95 6.20
C THR A 316 -7.85 -2.69 5.67
N LYS A 317 -7.68 -1.56 6.35
CA LYS A 317 -8.18 -0.25 5.91
C LYS A 317 -7.13 0.48 5.09
N ASP A 318 -7.57 1.55 4.44
CA ASP A 318 -6.65 2.45 3.76
C ASP A 318 -6.06 3.41 4.80
N PHE A 319 -4.77 3.65 4.75
CA PHE A 319 -4.02 4.50 5.67
C PHE A 319 -3.36 5.65 4.92
N PHE A 320 -3.32 6.84 5.51
CA PHE A 320 -2.39 7.89 5.08
C PHE A 320 -1.26 8.00 6.10
N ILE A 321 -0.07 8.34 5.62
CA ILE A 321 1.13 8.49 6.45
C ILE A 321 1.24 9.94 6.92
N LEU A 322 1.73 10.13 8.15
CA LEU A 322 1.99 11.41 8.78
C LEU A 322 3.44 11.54 9.22
N LEU A 323 3.94 12.77 9.16
CA LEU A 323 5.20 13.20 9.76
C LEU A 323 4.96 14.53 10.48
N ASN A 324 5.37 14.62 11.74
CA ASN A 324 5.32 15.87 12.50
C ASN A 324 6.37 15.91 13.61
N VAL A 325 6.56 17.11 14.17
CA VAL A 325 7.23 17.31 15.45
C VAL A 325 6.30 18.15 16.33
N ALA A 326 5.58 17.51 17.24
CA ALA A 326 4.75 18.18 18.24
C ALA A 326 5.62 18.81 19.34
N VAL A 327 5.04 19.74 20.10
CA VAL A 327 5.67 20.41 21.25
C VAL A 327 4.72 20.38 22.44
N GLY A 328 5.14 19.72 23.52
CA GLY A 328 4.33 19.49 24.71
C GLY A 328 3.30 18.37 24.49
N GLY A 329 2.24 18.40 25.29
CA GLY A 329 1.17 17.39 25.23
C GLY A 329 1.28 16.31 26.30
N SER A 330 0.24 15.48 26.36
CA SER A 330 0.02 14.49 27.42
C SER A 330 1.12 13.44 27.49
N LEU A 331 1.61 12.93 26.35
CA LEU A 331 2.65 11.90 26.31
C LEU A 331 4.00 12.42 26.83
N PRO A 332 4.59 13.53 26.31
CA PRO A 332 5.79 14.10 26.89
C PRO A 332 5.65 14.42 28.38
N ASN A 333 4.50 14.94 28.81
CA ASN A 333 4.27 15.26 30.21
C ASN A 333 4.24 14.00 31.10
N ALA A 334 3.57 12.95 30.64
CA ALA A 334 3.48 11.69 31.38
C ALA A 334 4.86 11.03 31.55
N ILE A 335 5.69 11.04 30.50
CA ILE A 335 7.05 10.48 30.55
C ILE A 335 7.98 11.33 31.42
N ALA A 336 7.85 12.65 31.38
CA ALA A 336 8.66 13.56 32.21
C ALA A 336 8.20 13.61 33.69
N GLY A 337 6.96 13.21 33.98
CA GLY A 337 6.34 13.39 35.30
C GLY A 337 6.07 14.87 35.66
N THR A 338 6.14 15.77 34.67
CA THR A 338 5.95 17.22 34.84
C THR A 338 5.44 17.85 33.55
N THR A 339 5.01 19.11 33.60
CA THR A 339 4.62 19.84 32.39
C THR A 339 5.84 20.18 31.54
N THR A 340 5.74 19.93 30.24
CA THR A 340 6.73 20.20 29.21
C THR A 340 6.06 20.97 28.04
N PRO A 341 6.82 21.75 27.24
CA PRO A 341 8.25 22.02 27.35
C PRO A 341 8.60 22.91 28.57
N ASN A 342 9.88 22.98 28.92
CA ASN A 342 10.38 23.88 29.96
C ASN A 342 11.25 25.00 29.36
N SER A 343 11.77 25.90 30.20
CA SER A 343 12.58 27.04 29.74
C SER A 343 13.90 26.64 29.07
N GLN A 344 14.41 25.43 29.34
CA GLN A 344 15.63 24.89 28.76
C GLN A 344 15.40 24.21 27.40
N THR A 345 14.15 23.90 27.05
CA THR A 345 13.79 23.29 25.77
C THR A 345 14.23 24.19 24.61
N ARG A 346 15.10 23.62 23.77
CA ARG A 346 15.63 24.24 22.57
C ARG A 346 14.70 24.01 21.39
N ASP A 347 14.80 24.87 20.41
CA ASP A 347 14.08 24.82 19.14
C ASP A 347 15.08 24.70 17.97
N GLY A 348 14.60 24.81 16.73
CA GLY A 348 15.44 24.82 15.54
C GLY A 348 16.10 23.47 15.29
N SER A 349 17.33 23.49 14.78
CA SER A 349 18.12 22.29 14.48
C SER A 349 18.45 21.43 15.70
N ASN A 350 18.28 21.95 16.92
CA ASN A 350 18.42 21.16 18.13
C ASN A 350 17.24 20.22 18.37
N SER A 351 16.12 20.43 17.68
CA SER A 351 14.84 19.75 17.92
C SER A 351 14.15 19.30 16.63
N GLU A 352 14.85 19.35 15.50
CA GLU A 352 14.29 18.99 14.20
C GLU A 352 14.23 17.47 13.97
N MET A 353 13.26 17.04 13.16
CA MET A 353 13.25 15.71 12.56
C MET A 353 13.73 15.83 11.11
N ILE A 354 14.78 15.08 10.76
CA ILE A 354 15.34 15.03 9.40
C ILE A 354 14.96 13.70 8.77
N VAL A 355 14.31 13.74 7.61
CA VAL A 355 13.81 12.56 6.89
C VAL A 355 14.50 12.46 5.54
N ASP A 356 15.17 11.34 5.31
CA ASP A 356 15.83 11.02 4.06
C ASP A 356 14.83 10.55 3.01
N TYR A 357 13.98 9.57 3.33
CA TYR A 357 12.93 9.12 2.45
C TYR A 357 11.75 8.54 3.23
N VAL A 358 10.61 8.44 2.56
CA VAL A 358 9.47 7.62 2.98
C VAL A 358 9.09 6.67 1.84
N ALA A 359 8.87 5.40 2.12
CA ALA A 359 8.54 4.40 1.12
C ALA A 359 7.46 3.42 1.59
N VAL A 360 6.67 2.94 0.64
CA VAL A 360 5.65 1.91 0.84
C VAL A 360 5.85 0.80 -0.17
N TYR A 361 5.80 -0.43 0.32
CA TYR A 361 5.96 -1.63 -0.48
C TYR A 361 4.82 -2.61 -0.23
N ASN A 362 4.44 -3.37 -1.25
CA ASN A 362 3.42 -4.40 -1.15
C ASN A 362 3.90 -5.71 -1.72
N ALA A 363 3.60 -6.79 -1.02
CA ALA A 363 3.72 -8.15 -1.51
C ALA A 363 2.31 -8.76 -1.66
N PRO A 364 2.03 -9.45 -2.77
CA PRO A 364 0.80 -10.22 -2.90
C PRO A 364 0.84 -11.45 -1.97
N PRO A 365 -0.29 -12.15 -1.78
CA PRO A 365 -0.32 -13.37 -0.98
C PRO A 365 0.67 -14.44 -1.46
N PRO A 366 1.30 -15.19 -0.54
CA PRO A 366 2.14 -16.33 -0.93
C PRO A 366 1.35 -17.30 -1.79
N THR A 367 1.88 -17.63 -2.97
CA THR A 367 1.31 -18.69 -3.80
C THR A 367 1.90 -20.01 -3.33
N ASN A 368 1.10 -20.86 -2.67
CA ASN A 368 1.51 -22.22 -2.31
C ASN A 368 1.53 -23.12 -3.57
N THR A 369 2.37 -22.79 -4.54
CA THR A 369 2.59 -23.59 -5.74
C THR A 369 4.07 -23.95 -5.80
N PRO A 370 4.43 -25.25 -5.92
CA PRO A 370 5.83 -25.65 -6.06
C PRO A 370 6.48 -24.93 -7.25
N PRO A 371 7.80 -24.68 -7.23
CA PRO A 371 8.48 -24.00 -8.33
C PRO A 371 8.18 -24.73 -9.64
N PRO A 372 7.70 -24.05 -10.69
CA PRO A 372 7.49 -24.70 -11.97
C PRO A 372 8.86 -25.12 -12.51
N THR A 373 8.97 -26.41 -12.85
CA THR A 373 10.07 -26.97 -13.62
C THR A 373 10.30 -26.12 -14.87
N ASN A 374 11.55 -25.69 -15.06
CA ASN A 374 12.07 -24.94 -16.21
C ASN A 374 11.37 -25.35 -17.52
N THR A 375 10.37 -24.57 -17.90
CA THR A 375 9.79 -24.57 -19.23
C THR A 375 9.69 -23.10 -19.61
N PRO A 376 10.20 -22.67 -20.78
CA PRO A 376 10.16 -21.27 -21.18
C PRO A 376 8.71 -20.76 -21.16
N PRO A 377 8.45 -19.52 -20.72
CA PRO A 377 7.10 -18.97 -20.75
C PRO A 377 6.58 -18.98 -22.20
N PRO A 378 5.30 -19.33 -22.44
CA PRO A 378 4.72 -19.18 -23.76
C PRO A 378 4.72 -17.70 -24.14
N SER A 379 5.36 -17.41 -25.26
CA SER A 379 5.38 -16.10 -25.91
C SER A 379 3.98 -15.73 -26.40
N ASN A 380 3.38 -14.71 -25.79
CA ASN A 380 2.73 -13.59 -26.50
C ASN A 380 2.09 -12.60 -25.51
N PRO A 381 2.72 -11.44 -25.25
CA PRO A 381 1.97 -10.19 -25.30
C PRO A 381 1.73 -9.84 -26.78
N THR A 382 0.56 -9.34 -27.12
CA THR A 382 0.29 -8.73 -28.44
C THR A 382 1.49 -7.87 -28.83
N ALA A 383 2.15 -8.19 -29.96
CA ALA A 383 3.38 -7.53 -30.35
C ALA A 383 3.21 -6.01 -30.29
N THR A 384 4.03 -5.36 -29.47
CA THR A 384 3.97 -3.91 -29.30
C THR A 384 4.20 -3.27 -30.68
N PRO A 385 3.22 -2.53 -31.22
CA PRO A 385 3.36 -1.95 -32.54
C PRO A 385 4.47 -0.91 -32.54
N SER A 386 5.13 -0.74 -33.69
CA SER A 386 6.21 0.23 -33.87
C SER A 386 5.81 1.30 -34.90
N PRO A 387 6.15 2.58 -34.68
CA PRO A 387 6.91 3.13 -33.55
C PRO A 387 6.03 3.50 -32.34
N ILE A 388 6.56 3.33 -31.13
CA ILE A 388 6.03 3.87 -29.86
C ILE A 388 7.02 4.86 -29.26
N GLN A 389 6.56 5.75 -28.39
CA GLN A 389 7.43 6.70 -27.70
C GLN A 389 7.95 6.13 -26.36
N PRO A 390 9.13 6.56 -25.87
CA PRO A 390 9.70 6.09 -24.62
C PRO A 390 8.75 6.24 -23.42
N GLY A 391 8.79 5.28 -22.49
CA GLY A 391 8.01 5.31 -21.25
C GLY A 391 6.56 4.81 -21.37
N GLN A 392 6.08 4.40 -22.54
CA GLN A 392 4.75 3.78 -22.69
C GLN A 392 4.59 2.52 -21.81
N THR A 393 3.45 2.37 -21.14
CA THR A 393 3.21 1.28 -20.18
C THR A 393 3.36 -0.11 -20.81
N LYS A 394 4.08 -1.01 -20.12
CA LYS A 394 4.27 -2.41 -20.53
C LYS A 394 3.01 -3.27 -20.44
N PHE A 395 1.96 -2.77 -19.79
CA PHE A 395 0.66 -3.45 -19.61
C PHE A 395 -0.37 -3.04 -20.67
N CYS A 396 0.09 -2.35 -21.71
CA CYS A 396 -0.79 -1.97 -22.80
C CYS A 396 -1.26 -3.20 -23.57
N VAL A 397 -2.56 -3.30 -23.78
CA VAL A 397 -3.18 -4.33 -24.62
C VAL A 397 -3.99 -3.74 -25.78
N GLY A 398 -4.00 -2.41 -25.91
CA GLY A 398 -4.67 -1.71 -26.99
C GLY A 398 -3.95 -0.42 -27.36
N TRP A 399 -3.60 -0.30 -28.63
CA TRP A 399 -2.87 0.84 -29.18
C TRP A 399 -3.68 1.59 -30.23
N ARG A 400 -3.48 2.91 -30.28
CA ARG A 400 -4.00 3.79 -31.32
C ARG A 400 -2.83 4.41 -32.08
N LYS A 401 -2.75 4.20 -33.40
CA LYS A 401 -1.83 4.96 -34.26
C LYS A 401 -2.38 6.37 -34.48
N VAL A 402 -1.64 7.37 -34.01
CA VAL A 402 -1.98 8.79 -34.16
C VAL A 402 -1.98 9.17 -35.64
N GLN A 403 -3.08 9.73 -36.13
CA GLN A 403 -3.18 10.26 -37.49
C GLN A 403 -2.71 11.72 -37.57
N SER A 404 -2.41 12.21 -38.77
CA SER A 404 -2.08 13.62 -38.97
C SER A 404 -3.21 14.52 -38.45
N GLY A 405 -2.87 15.49 -37.59
CA GLY A 405 -3.81 16.41 -36.96
C GLY A 405 -4.60 15.88 -35.75
N GLU A 406 -4.41 14.62 -35.31
CA GLU A 406 -5.15 14.04 -34.18
C GLU A 406 -4.56 14.46 -32.84
N THR A 407 -5.25 15.28 -32.03
CA THR A 407 -4.80 15.71 -30.69
C THR A 407 -5.03 14.66 -29.60
N CYS A 408 -4.43 14.82 -28.40
CA CYS A 408 -4.76 13.99 -27.24
C CYS A 408 -6.25 14.01 -26.90
N LYS A 409 -6.90 15.18 -27.04
CA LYS A 409 -8.34 15.28 -26.87
C LYS A 409 -9.07 14.42 -27.89
N ASN A 410 -8.65 14.42 -29.16
CA ASN A 410 -9.25 13.56 -30.17
C ASN A 410 -9.03 12.06 -29.89
N VAL A 411 -7.86 11.68 -29.35
CA VAL A 411 -7.60 10.30 -28.90
C VAL A 411 -8.51 9.96 -27.72
N VAL A 412 -8.55 10.79 -26.68
CA VAL A 412 -9.43 10.61 -25.51
C VAL A 412 -10.88 10.52 -25.95
N ASP A 413 -11.37 11.47 -26.75
CA ASP A 413 -12.75 11.49 -27.27
C ASP A 413 -13.10 10.19 -28.02
N LYS A 414 -12.15 9.59 -28.76
CA LYS A 414 -12.34 8.30 -29.45
C LYS A 414 -12.43 7.09 -28.51
N PHE A 415 -11.91 7.22 -27.30
CA PHE A 415 -11.84 6.15 -26.30
C PHE A 415 -12.55 6.53 -24.98
N GLN A 416 -13.34 7.62 -24.97
CA GLN A 416 -14.15 8.05 -23.83
C GLN A 416 -15.16 6.97 -23.44
N ASN A 417 -15.64 6.21 -24.43
CA ASN A 417 -16.50 5.05 -24.25
C ASN A 417 -15.84 3.90 -23.48
N ILE A 418 -14.50 3.86 -23.42
CA ILE A 418 -13.73 2.94 -22.60
C ILE A 418 -13.10 3.63 -21.37
N GLY A 419 -13.65 4.76 -20.92
CA GLY A 419 -13.22 5.44 -19.68
C GLY A 419 -11.82 6.04 -19.75
N LEU A 420 -11.24 6.15 -20.95
CA LEU A 420 -9.96 6.83 -21.15
C LEU A 420 -10.16 8.31 -20.87
N THR A 421 -9.30 8.86 -20.01
CA THR A 421 -9.22 10.29 -19.70
C THR A 421 -7.87 10.82 -20.16
N THR A 422 -7.69 12.14 -20.30
CA THR A 422 -6.38 12.71 -20.61
C THR A 422 -5.35 12.27 -19.58
N ARG A 423 -5.73 12.22 -18.30
CA ARG A 423 -4.95 11.64 -17.20
C ARG A 423 -4.43 10.24 -17.50
N TYR A 424 -5.33 9.29 -17.80
CA TYR A 424 -4.93 7.92 -18.11
C TYR A 424 -4.13 7.82 -19.40
N LEU A 425 -4.45 8.63 -20.41
CA LEU A 425 -3.72 8.65 -21.67
C LEU A 425 -2.26 9.10 -21.47
N VAL A 426 -1.99 10.15 -20.68
CA VAL A 426 -0.62 10.60 -20.40
C VAL A 426 0.10 9.72 -19.38
N GLU A 427 -0.62 9.13 -18.43
CA GLU A 427 -0.07 8.16 -17.47
C GLU A 427 0.43 6.90 -18.18
N TRP A 428 -0.31 6.42 -19.18
CA TRP A 428 0.07 5.24 -19.97
C TRP A 428 1.05 5.58 -21.09
N ASN A 429 1.20 6.86 -21.44
CA ASN A 429 2.09 7.36 -22.49
C ASN A 429 2.79 8.66 -22.04
N PRO A 430 3.80 8.57 -21.14
CA PRO A 430 4.43 9.75 -20.54
C PRO A 430 5.05 10.73 -21.55
N ALA A 431 5.48 10.22 -22.72
CA ALA A 431 6.02 11.06 -23.80
C ALA A 431 4.99 12.02 -24.43
N LEU A 432 3.69 11.83 -24.17
CA LEU A 432 2.66 12.79 -24.58
C LEU A 432 2.70 14.09 -23.74
N GLY A 433 3.40 14.10 -22.61
CA GLY A 433 3.45 15.24 -21.69
C GLY A 433 2.54 15.05 -20.48
N SER A 434 1.86 16.11 -20.05
CA SER A 434 0.93 16.15 -18.93
C SER A 434 -0.50 16.43 -19.40
N GLU A 435 -1.47 16.39 -18.49
CA GLU A 435 -2.87 16.70 -18.83
C GLU A 435 -3.05 18.09 -19.45
N SER A 436 -2.22 19.06 -19.05
CA SER A 436 -2.32 20.46 -19.50
C SER A 436 -1.54 20.77 -20.78
N ASN A 437 -0.56 19.95 -21.16
CA ASN A 437 0.27 20.18 -22.35
C ASN A 437 0.37 18.95 -23.28
N CYS A 438 -0.61 18.06 -23.22
CA CYS A 438 -0.62 16.80 -23.95
C CYS A 438 -0.47 16.98 -25.47
N ARG A 439 0.55 16.36 -26.08
CA ARG A 439 0.87 16.42 -27.51
C ARG A 439 1.05 15.03 -28.10
N THR A 440 0.39 14.79 -29.22
CA THR A 440 0.49 13.57 -30.02
C THR A 440 1.48 13.74 -31.16
N THR A 441 2.13 12.65 -31.59
CA THR A 441 3.03 12.65 -32.76
C THR A 441 2.46 11.75 -33.85
N PRO A 442 2.09 12.27 -35.04
CA PRO A 442 1.56 11.47 -36.12
C PRO A 442 2.48 10.29 -36.47
N GLY A 443 1.89 9.12 -36.71
CA GLY A 443 2.63 7.90 -37.04
C GLY A 443 3.04 7.04 -35.84
N TYR A 444 3.01 7.57 -34.60
CA TYR A 444 3.29 6.81 -33.38
C TYR A 444 2.05 6.13 -32.80
N TYR A 445 2.26 5.00 -32.13
CA TYR A 445 1.21 4.29 -31.40
C TYR A 445 1.15 4.73 -29.94
N VAL A 446 -0.04 5.08 -29.44
CA VAL A 446 -0.30 5.42 -28.03
C VAL A 446 -1.17 4.35 -27.38
N CYS A 447 -0.86 4.01 -26.13
CA CYS A 447 -1.63 3.09 -25.32
C CYS A 447 -2.96 3.71 -24.91
N VAL A 448 -4.06 3.02 -25.21
CA VAL A 448 -5.43 3.49 -24.90
C VAL A 448 -6.20 2.49 -24.06
N LYS A 449 -5.59 1.34 -23.73
CA LYS A 449 -6.22 0.29 -22.93
C LYS A 449 -5.18 -0.58 -22.22
N THR A 450 -5.40 -0.82 -20.94
CA THR A 450 -4.66 -1.79 -20.12
C THR A 450 -5.58 -2.94 -19.71
N GLN A 451 -5.03 -4.11 -19.39
CA GLN A 451 -5.78 -5.24 -18.84
C GLN A 451 -5.07 -5.73 -17.57
N PRO A 452 -5.77 -5.83 -16.42
CA PRO A 452 -5.17 -6.41 -15.22
C PRO A 452 -4.92 -7.91 -15.44
N GLN A 453 -3.81 -8.42 -14.89
CA GLN A 453 -3.44 -9.84 -14.98
C GLN A 453 -3.27 -10.46 -13.59
N PRO A 454 -3.60 -11.76 -13.41
CA PRO A 454 -4.04 -12.70 -14.44
C PRO A 454 -5.58 -12.73 -14.63
N VAL A 455 -6.05 -12.94 -15.86
CA VAL A 455 -7.46 -13.23 -16.17
C VAL A 455 -7.62 -14.65 -16.75
N GLN A 456 -8.79 -15.27 -16.63
CA GLN A 456 -9.03 -16.60 -17.22
C GLN A 456 -9.36 -16.52 -18.71
N SER A 457 -9.08 -17.61 -19.43
CA SER A 457 -9.32 -17.73 -20.87
C SER A 457 -10.78 -17.44 -21.24
N GLY A 458 -10.99 -16.65 -22.30
CA GLY A 458 -12.32 -16.34 -22.82
C GLY A 458 -13.05 -15.21 -22.08
N GLN A 459 -12.47 -14.62 -21.02
CA GLN A 459 -13.05 -13.42 -20.38
C GLN A 459 -13.25 -12.31 -21.42
N LEU A 460 -14.44 -11.69 -21.43
CA LEU A 460 -14.78 -10.66 -22.41
C LEU A 460 -13.81 -9.49 -22.36
N SER A 461 -13.41 -9.03 -23.53
CA SER A 461 -12.37 -8.00 -23.68
C SER A 461 -12.83 -6.61 -23.27
N ASN A 462 -14.12 -6.33 -23.19
CA ASN A 462 -14.70 -5.02 -22.83
C ASN A 462 -15.21 -4.97 -21.38
N CYS A 463 -14.56 -5.70 -20.49
CA CYS A 463 -14.79 -5.57 -19.06
C CYS A 463 -14.45 -4.15 -18.58
N GLY A 464 -15.34 -3.55 -17.79
CA GLY A 464 -15.22 -2.20 -17.21
C GLY A 464 -14.95 -2.17 -15.73
N GLY A 465 -14.94 -3.33 -15.09
CA GLY A 465 -14.61 -3.49 -13.69
C GLY A 465 -14.36 -4.96 -13.39
N TRP A 466 -13.19 -5.19 -12.81
CA TRP A 466 -12.74 -6.50 -12.44
C TRP A 466 -12.82 -6.65 -10.93
N LYS A 467 -13.12 -7.87 -10.51
CA LYS A 467 -12.98 -8.30 -9.14
C LYS A 467 -11.95 -9.41 -9.13
N TYR A 468 -10.93 -9.28 -8.29
CA TYR A 468 -9.97 -10.34 -8.11
C TYR A 468 -10.61 -11.50 -7.33
N ALA A 469 -10.52 -12.73 -7.85
CA ALA A 469 -11.15 -13.88 -7.24
C ALA A 469 -10.42 -14.43 -6.01
N GLN A 470 -11.13 -14.44 -4.88
CA GLN A 470 -10.72 -15.06 -3.64
C GLN A 470 -11.32 -16.47 -3.52
N SER A 471 -10.75 -17.29 -2.64
CA SER A 471 -11.17 -18.67 -2.38
C SER A 471 -12.60 -18.80 -1.84
N SER A 472 -13.07 -17.77 -1.14
CA SER A 472 -14.44 -17.70 -0.62
C SER A 472 -15.45 -17.27 -1.67
N ASP A 473 -15.01 -16.79 -2.83
CA ASP A 473 -15.91 -16.29 -3.83
C ASP A 473 -16.56 -17.44 -4.60
N THR A 474 -17.88 -17.36 -4.69
CA THR A 474 -18.72 -18.26 -5.46
C THR A 474 -19.47 -17.42 -6.48
N CYS A 475 -19.95 -18.01 -7.56
CA CYS A 475 -20.72 -17.22 -8.52
C CYS A 475 -21.97 -16.59 -7.88
N SER A 476 -22.59 -17.30 -6.93
CA SER A 476 -23.72 -16.80 -6.15
C SER A 476 -23.35 -15.57 -5.32
N ASN A 477 -22.24 -15.60 -4.58
CA ASN A 477 -21.88 -14.45 -3.75
C ASN A 477 -21.34 -13.26 -4.56
N LEU A 478 -20.77 -13.48 -5.76
CA LEU A 478 -20.43 -12.39 -6.66
C LEU A 478 -21.67 -11.73 -7.23
N VAL A 479 -22.67 -12.52 -7.62
CA VAL A 479 -23.98 -12.01 -8.02
C VAL A 479 -24.60 -11.19 -6.88
N SER A 480 -24.59 -11.70 -5.65
CA SER A 480 -25.12 -10.96 -4.49
C SER A 480 -24.31 -9.70 -4.16
N ARG A 481 -22.97 -9.77 -4.22
CA ARG A 481 -22.07 -8.66 -3.89
C ARG A 481 -22.17 -7.50 -4.89
N TYR A 482 -22.42 -7.83 -6.16
CA TYR A 482 -22.58 -6.86 -7.24
C TYR A 482 -24.04 -6.74 -7.68
N ALA A 483 -24.99 -7.10 -6.81
CA ALA A 483 -26.42 -6.94 -7.06
C ALA A 483 -26.79 -5.46 -7.24
N SER A 484 -26.09 -4.55 -6.56
CA SER A 484 -26.19 -3.08 -6.71
C SER A 484 -25.64 -2.57 -8.05
N ILE A 485 -25.14 -3.43 -8.94
CA ILE A 485 -24.88 -3.15 -10.36
C ILE A 485 -25.56 -4.19 -11.27
N ASN A 486 -26.58 -4.90 -10.73
CA ASN A 486 -27.46 -5.86 -11.42
C ASN A 486 -26.66 -6.88 -12.24
N LEU A 487 -25.57 -7.34 -11.64
CA LEU A 487 -24.88 -8.55 -12.05
C LEU A 487 -25.81 -9.73 -11.76
N THR A 488 -26.12 -10.54 -12.76
CA THR A 488 -26.86 -11.81 -12.61
C THR A 488 -25.93 -12.97 -12.91
N LEU A 489 -26.29 -14.18 -12.46
CA LEU A 489 -25.46 -15.37 -12.71
C LEU A 489 -25.23 -15.61 -14.21
N SER A 490 -26.27 -15.38 -15.03
CA SER A 490 -26.18 -15.45 -16.49
C SER A 490 -25.21 -14.43 -17.07
N LYS A 491 -25.23 -13.17 -16.61
CA LYS A 491 -24.26 -12.14 -17.01
C LYS A 491 -22.84 -12.51 -16.58
N LEU A 492 -22.67 -12.98 -15.34
CA LEU A 492 -21.37 -13.33 -14.77
C LEU A 492 -20.67 -14.46 -15.57
N VAL A 493 -21.38 -15.54 -15.92
CA VAL A 493 -20.81 -16.62 -16.75
C VAL A 493 -20.64 -16.23 -18.21
N GLN A 494 -21.52 -15.38 -18.75
CA GLN A 494 -21.37 -14.85 -20.11
C GLN A 494 -20.11 -13.98 -20.24
N TRP A 495 -19.80 -13.17 -19.23
CA TRP A 495 -18.64 -12.29 -19.25
C TRP A 495 -17.34 -13.03 -18.92
N ASN A 496 -17.46 -14.20 -18.29
CA ASN A 496 -16.34 -15.04 -17.87
C ASN A 496 -16.64 -16.50 -18.20
N PRO A 497 -16.51 -16.92 -19.47
CA PRO A 497 -16.83 -18.28 -19.91
C PRO A 497 -16.05 -19.38 -19.15
N ALA A 498 -14.85 -19.08 -18.66
CA ALA A 498 -14.07 -19.98 -17.83
C ALA A 498 -14.72 -20.32 -16.47
N LEU A 499 -15.72 -19.54 -16.02
CA LEU A 499 -16.51 -19.89 -14.85
C LEU A 499 -17.44 -21.07 -15.11
N GLY A 500 -17.69 -21.47 -16.37
CA GLY A 500 -18.62 -22.53 -16.75
C GLY A 500 -19.96 -21.96 -17.23
N SER A 501 -21.06 -22.63 -16.91
CA SER A 501 -22.44 -22.25 -17.28
C SER A 501 -23.25 -21.89 -16.03
N THR A 502 -24.50 -21.44 -16.21
CA THR A 502 -25.36 -21.09 -15.07
C THR A 502 -25.65 -22.28 -14.13
N SER A 503 -25.54 -23.53 -14.60
CA SER A 503 -25.78 -24.73 -13.78
C SER A 503 -24.55 -25.28 -13.07
N ASN A 504 -23.33 -24.91 -13.49
CA ASN A 504 -22.08 -25.43 -12.93
C ASN A 504 -21.01 -24.34 -12.70
N CYS A 505 -21.45 -23.11 -12.47
CA CYS A 505 -20.57 -21.96 -12.34
C CYS A 505 -19.58 -22.10 -11.17
N ARG A 506 -18.28 -21.96 -11.43
CA ARG A 506 -17.18 -22.06 -10.46
C ARG A 506 -16.21 -20.90 -10.64
N VAL A 507 -16.00 -20.15 -9.56
CA VAL A 507 -14.97 -19.10 -9.51
C VAL A 507 -13.63 -19.75 -9.19
N THR A 508 -12.65 -19.55 -10.05
CA THR A 508 -11.27 -19.97 -9.79
C THR A 508 -10.54 -18.84 -9.06
N PRO A 509 -10.09 -19.05 -7.82
CA PRO A 509 -9.32 -18.04 -7.09
C PRO A 509 -8.02 -17.71 -7.81
N GLY A 510 -7.54 -16.48 -7.63
CA GLY A 510 -6.30 -16.02 -8.23
C GLY A 510 -6.46 -15.36 -9.60
N TYR A 511 -7.66 -15.32 -10.16
CA TYR A 511 -7.94 -14.64 -11.42
C TYR A 511 -8.86 -13.44 -11.25
N TYR A 512 -8.65 -12.39 -12.04
CA TYR A 512 -9.63 -11.32 -12.16
C TYR A 512 -10.87 -11.84 -12.90
N VAL A 513 -12.03 -11.69 -12.28
CA VAL A 513 -13.36 -11.98 -12.80
C VAL A 513 -14.00 -10.66 -13.21
N CYS A 514 -14.51 -10.59 -14.43
CA CYS A 514 -15.28 -9.46 -14.89
C CYS A 514 -16.62 -9.40 -14.16
N VAL A 515 -16.85 -8.36 -13.37
CA VAL A 515 -18.07 -8.17 -12.58
C VAL A 515 -18.85 -6.93 -12.99
N LYS A 516 -18.26 -6.09 -13.84
CA LYS A 516 -18.90 -4.91 -14.40
C LYS A 516 -18.47 -4.79 -15.86
N MET A 517 -19.44 -4.73 -16.76
CA MET A 517 -19.18 -4.31 -18.13
C MET A 517 -19.03 -2.79 -18.17
N MET A 518 -18.26 -2.27 -19.12
CA MET A 518 -18.34 -0.84 -19.43
C MET A 518 -19.78 -0.50 -19.81
N VAL A 519 -20.29 0.65 -19.34
CA VAL A 519 -21.66 1.13 -19.62
C VAL A 519 -21.94 0.88 -21.11
N PRO A 520 -22.95 0.06 -21.45
CA PRO A 520 -23.11 -0.32 -22.85
C PRO A 520 -23.44 0.94 -23.65
N GLN A 521 -22.58 1.25 -24.62
CA GLN A 521 -22.71 2.40 -25.50
C GLN A 521 -23.43 2.02 -26.80
N PRO A 522 -24.23 2.95 -27.36
CA PRO A 522 -24.39 4.32 -26.88
C PRO A 522 -25.43 4.38 -25.74
N SER A 523 -25.12 5.11 -24.67
CA SER A 523 -26.05 5.38 -23.56
C SER A 523 -26.69 6.75 -23.72
N GLN A 524 -27.82 6.97 -23.07
CA GLN A 524 -28.47 8.27 -23.11
C GLN A 524 -27.68 9.34 -22.32
N PRO A 525 -27.57 10.59 -22.83
CA PRO A 525 -26.96 11.69 -22.09
C PRO A 525 -27.67 11.94 -20.75
N GLY A 526 -26.90 12.19 -19.69
CA GLY A 526 -27.45 12.52 -18.37
C GLY A 526 -28.12 11.36 -17.63
N GLN A 527 -27.96 10.11 -18.09
CA GLN A 527 -28.45 8.91 -17.40
C GLN A 527 -27.94 8.85 -15.96
N ILE A 528 -28.82 8.47 -15.02
CA ILE A 528 -28.56 8.51 -13.58
C ILE A 528 -27.31 7.71 -13.17
N GLU A 529 -26.56 8.26 -12.22
CA GLU A 529 -25.44 7.57 -11.60
C GLU A 529 -25.95 6.38 -10.77
N GLY A 530 -25.25 5.24 -10.84
CA GLY A 530 -25.66 4.01 -10.17
C GLY A 530 -26.61 3.13 -10.99
N CYS A 531 -26.85 3.40 -12.28
CA CYS A 531 -27.59 2.48 -13.13
C CYS A 531 -26.97 1.07 -13.15
N THR A 532 -27.81 0.06 -13.03
CA THR A 532 -27.43 -1.34 -12.86
C THR A 532 -27.97 -2.19 -14.02
N GLY A 533 -29.15 -1.86 -14.54
CA GLY A 533 -29.79 -2.55 -15.65
C GLY A 533 -29.89 -1.68 -16.89
N TRP A 534 -29.49 -2.21 -18.04
CA TRP A 534 -29.65 -1.53 -19.32
C TRP A 534 -30.48 -2.37 -20.29
N ARG A 535 -31.36 -1.69 -21.02
CA ARG A 535 -32.09 -2.24 -22.15
C ARG A 535 -31.63 -1.51 -23.41
N TYR A 536 -31.11 -2.25 -24.39
CA TYR A 536 -30.90 -1.68 -25.72
C TYR A 536 -32.25 -1.37 -26.37
N ALA A 537 -32.53 -0.09 -26.62
CA ALA A 537 -33.77 0.38 -27.19
C ALA A 537 -33.95 -0.13 -28.62
N GLN A 538 -34.96 -0.97 -28.80
CA GLN A 538 -35.43 -1.40 -30.12
C GLN A 538 -36.38 -0.35 -30.70
N SER A 539 -36.57 -0.35 -32.02
CA SER A 539 -37.51 0.55 -32.70
C SER A 539 -38.96 0.40 -32.22
N SER A 540 -39.30 -0.76 -31.65
CA SER A 540 -40.62 -1.06 -31.07
C SER A 540 -40.76 -0.71 -29.58
N ASP A 541 -39.68 -0.30 -28.90
CA ASP A 541 -39.73 0.01 -27.47
C ASP A 541 -40.36 1.40 -27.27
N THR A 542 -41.33 1.50 -26.35
CA THR A 542 -41.98 2.75 -25.92
C THR A 542 -41.75 2.94 -24.43
N CYS A 543 -41.84 4.17 -23.91
CA CYS A 543 -41.63 4.36 -22.48
C CYS A 543 -42.63 3.56 -21.62
N SER A 544 -43.88 3.48 -22.05
CA SER A 544 -44.91 2.70 -21.36
C SER A 544 -44.59 1.21 -21.37
N ASN A 545 -44.17 0.63 -22.51
CA ASN A 545 -43.87 -0.79 -22.57
C ASN A 545 -42.59 -1.16 -21.80
N LEU A 546 -41.59 -0.28 -21.77
CA LEU A 546 -40.38 -0.45 -20.97
C LEU A 546 -40.70 -0.35 -19.48
N ALA A 547 -41.46 0.68 -19.08
CA ALA A 547 -41.88 0.84 -17.69
C ALA A 547 -42.65 -0.38 -17.19
N SER A 548 -43.64 -0.86 -17.95
CA SER A 548 -44.40 -2.07 -17.59
C SER A 548 -43.54 -3.34 -17.58
N ARG A 549 -42.68 -3.55 -18.59
CA ARG A 549 -41.81 -4.74 -18.70
C ARG A 549 -40.86 -4.87 -17.51
N TYR A 550 -40.32 -3.75 -17.03
CA TYR A 550 -39.37 -3.71 -15.92
C TYR A 550 -40.02 -3.35 -14.58
N ARG A 551 -41.36 -3.31 -14.52
CA ARG A 551 -42.14 -3.01 -13.30
C ARG A 551 -41.74 -1.67 -12.66
N LEU A 552 -41.48 -0.66 -13.48
CA LEU A 552 -41.16 0.70 -13.07
C LEU A 552 -42.37 1.62 -13.26
N SER A 553 -42.49 2.67 -12.45
CA SER A 553 -43.35 3.80 -12.81
C SER A 553 -42.73 4.57 -13.97
N LEU A 554 -43.56 5.18 -14.83
CA LEU A 554 -43.07 6.03 -15.92
C LEU A 554 -42.20 7.19 -15.39
N SER A 555 -42.55 7.73 -14.22
CA SER A 555 -41.77 8.76 -13.52
C SER A 555 -40.38 8.26 -13.10
N THR A 556 -40.24 7.01 -12.65
CA THR A 556 -38.95 6.43 -12.29
C THR A 556 -38.08 6.22 -13.53
N LEU A 557 -38.66 5.68 -14.60
CA LEU A 557 -37.95 5.44 -15.86
C LEU A 557 -37.38 6.74 -16.45
N VAL A 558 -38.16 7.82 -16.43
CA VAL A 558 -37.73 9.13 -16.92
C VAL A 558 -36.70 9.78 -15.99
N ARG A 559 -36.88 9.69 -14.65
CA ARG A 559 -35.90 10.20 -13.69
C ARG A 559 -34.52 9.56 -13.86
N TRP A 560 -34.49 8.27 -14.18
CA TRP A 560 -33.24 7.54 -14.43
C TRP A 560 -32.64 7.82 -15.80
N ASN A 561 -33.44 8.28 -16.76
CA ASN A 561 -33.03 8.56 -18.13
C ASN A 561 -33.57 9.92 -18.58
N PRO A 562 -32.96 11.04 -18.14
CA PRO A 562 -33.45 12.38 -18.45
C PRO A 562 -33.57 12.67 -19.95
N ALA A 563 -32.75 12.03 -20.80
CA ALA A 563 -32.86 12.18 -22.25
C ALA A 563 -34.13 11.55 -22.86
N LEU A 564 -34.90 10.76 -22.09
CA LEU A 564 -36.23 10.31 -22.53
C LEU A 564 -37.27 11.44 -22.51
N GLY A 565 -37.03 12.56 -21.82
CA GLY A 565 -37.96 13.69 -21.72
C GLY A 565 -38.62 13.78 -20.33
N SER A 566 -39.94 14.00 -20.29
CA SER A 566 -40.78 14.04 -19.09
C SER A 566 -41.83 12.92 -19.13
N THR A 567 -42.62 12.75 -18.06
CA THR A 567 -43.72 11.78 -18.05
C THR A 567 -44.80 12.08 -19.10
N SER A 568 -44.95 13.33 -19.54
CA SER A 568 -45.96 13.74 -20.52
C SER A 568 -45.47 13.68 -21.98
N ASN A 569 -44.16 13.62 -22.23
CA ASN A 569 -43.59 13.58 -23.58
C ASN A 569 -42.48 12.55 -23.77
N CYS A 570 -42.48 11.48 -22.96
CA CYS A 570 -41.44 10.47 -22.95
C CYS A 570 -41.25 9.78 -24.31
N ARG A 571 -40.03 9.77 -24.84
CA ARG A 571 -39.68 9.13 -26.13
C ARG A 571 -38.42 8.28 -26.01
N VAL A 572 -38.53 7.02 -26.43
CA VAL A 572 -37.38 6.11 -26.53
C VAL A 572 -36.74 6.31 -27.90
N SER A 573 -35.51 6.82 -27.92
CA SER A 573 -34.72 6.87 -29.15
C SER A 573 -34.08 5.51 -29.41
N PRO A 574 -34.35 4.85 -30.56
CA PRO A 574 -33.73 3.58 -30.88
C PRO A 574 -32.21 3.69 -30.93
N LYS A 575 -31.53 2.55 -30.78
CA LYS A 575 -30.07 2.43 -30.83
C LYS A 575 -29.32 2.94 -29.60
N ASN A 576 -30.00 3.38 -28.54
CA ASN A 576 -29.37 3.72 -27.24
C ASN A 576 -29.73 2.72 -26.15
N PHE A 577 -28.86 2.55 -25.16
CA PHE A 577 -29.15 1.83 -23.93
C PHE A 577 -29.89 2.72 -22.93
N VAL A 578 -31.03 2.22 -22.44
CA VAL A 578 -31.90 2.87 -21.45
C VAL A 578 -31.68 2.20 -20.09
N CYS A 579 -31.50 2.99 -19.03
CA CYS A 579 -31.51 2.52 -17.65
C CYS A 579 -32.87 1.96 -17.27
N VAL A 580 -32.90 0.70 -16.85
CA VAL A 580 -34.13 0.02 -16.43
C VAL A 580 -34.01 -0.63 -15.05
N ALA A 581 -32.86 -0.45 -14.38
CA ALA A 581 -32.67 -0.75 -12.96
C ALA A 581 -31.56 0.15 -12.41
N VAL A 582 -31.72 0.64 -11.19
CA VAL A 582 -30.74 1.38 -10.37
C VAL A 582 -30.62 0.67 -9.03
#